data_AF-A0A6A5GMP4-F1
#
_entry.id   AF-A0A6A5GMP4-F1
#
_cell.length_a   1.000
_cell.length_b   1.000
_cell.length_c   1.000
_cell.angle_alpha   90.00
_cell.angle_beta   90.00
_cell.angle_gamma   90.00
#
_symmetry.space_group_name_H-M   'P 1'
#
loop_
_entity.id
_entity.type
_entity.pdbx_description
1 polymer ?
#
loop_
_entity_poly.entity_id
_entity_poly.type
_entity_poly.pdbx_seq_one_letter_code
_entity_poly.pdbx_strand_id
1 'polypeptide(L)'
;MSDLCQKFERDGFVVIENVFNDEEIEEMKGAIGKIVDDMNLVEYPKSVFSTYDEDKHAADSYFLNSSDKTFFEEGAVDKNGELTVPKNKALNKIGRGLHFLHPAFKN
;
A
#
# COMPACT_ATOMS: atom_id res chain seq x y z
N MET A 1 -19.43 23.51 5.96
CA MET A 1 -19.72 22.24 5.24
C MET A 1 -20.20 22.45 3.80
N SER A 2 -20.91 23.54 3.46
CA SER A 2 -21.38 23.76 2.07
C SER A 2 -20.26 24.03 1.04
N ASP A 3 -19.19 24.76 1.41
CA ASP A 3 -18.10 25.12 0.48
C ASP A 3 -17.23 23.91 0.07
N LEU A 4 -16.95 22.99 1.00
CA LEU A 4 -16.15 21.80 0.71
C LEU A 4 -16.92 20.83 -0.22
N CYS A 5 -18.22 20.63 0.01
CA CYS A 5 -19.05 19.81 -0.87
C CYS A 5 -19.10 20.39 -2.29
N GLN A 6 -19.27 21.71 -2.43
CA GLN A 6 -19.27 22.37 -3.74
C GLN A 6 -17.91 22.26 -4.46
N LYS A 7 -16.79 22.40 -3.73
CA LYS A 7 -15.45 22.18 -4.28
C LYS A 7 -15.27 20.74 -4.75
N PHE A 8 -15.69 19.77 -3.94
CA PHE A 8 -15.64 18.36 -4.31
C PHE A 8 -16.48 18.05 -5.55
N GLU A 9 -17.72 18.54 -5.62
CA GLU A 9 -18.60 18.35 -6.78
C GLU A 9 -18.02 18.97 -8.06
N ARG A 10 -17.37 20.13 -7.95
CA ARG A 10 -16.77 20.84 -9.10
C ARG A 10 -15.45 20.22 -9.55
N ASP A 11 -14.58 19.89 -8.61
CA ASP A 11 -13.18 19.55 -8.89
C ASP A 11 -12.92 18.03 -8.91
N GLY A 12 -13.85 17.22 -8.40
CA GLY A 12 -13.70 15.76 -8.25
C GLY A 12 -12.83 15.32 -7.06
N PHE A 13 -12.28 16.28 -6.30
CA PHE A 13 -11.54 16.07 -5.06
C PHE A 13 -11.67 17.29 -4.15
N VAL A 14 -11.31 17.15 -2.88
CA VAL A 14 -11.21 18.27 -1.94
C VAL A 14 -10.07 18.02 -0.96
N VAL A 15 -9.33 19.07 -0.62
CA VAL A 15 -8.28 19.01 0.42
C VAL A 15 -8.92 19.36 1.76
N ILE A 16 -8.79 18.46 2.72
CA ILE A 16 -9.17 18.69 4.11
C ILE A 16 -7.86 18.66 4.91
N GLU A 17 -7.48 19.81 5.45
CA GLU A 17 -6.27 19.93 6.26
C GLU A 17 -6.50 19.33 7.64
N ASN A 18 -5.46 18.73 8.22
CA ASN A 18 -5.46 18.18 9.58
C ASN A 18 -6.60 17.18 9.85
N VAL A 19 -6.90 16.30 8.89
CA VAL A 19 -7.87 15.19 9.08
C VAL A 19 -7.42 14.27 10.20
N PHE A 20 -6.12 14.01 10.29
CA PHE A 20 -5.50 13.21 11.33
C PHE A 20 -4.60 14.10 12.20
N ASN A 21 -4.53 13.79 13.48
CA ASN A 21 -3.58 14.38 14.39
C ASN A 21 -2.22 13.62 14.36
N ASP A 22 -1.20 14.18 15.00
CA ASP A 22 0.15 13.61 15.00
C ASP A 22 0.21 12.20 15.61
N GLU A 23 -0.59 11.91 16.64
CA GLU A 23 -0.63 10.59 17.29
C GLU A 23 -1.22 9.52 16.34
N GLU A 24 -2.31 9.84 15.65
CA GLU A 24 -2.92 8.96 14.64
C GLU A 24 -1.95 8.67 13.48
N ILE A 25 -1.20 9.68 13.03
CA ILE A 25 -0.20 9.54 11.98
C ILE A 25 0.94 8.62 12.43
N GLU A 26 1.46 8.81 13.64
CA GLU A 26 2.53 7.96 14.17
C GLU A 26 2.06 6.53 14.47
N GLU A 27 0.81 6.33 14.90
CA GLU A 27 0.20 5.00 15.05
C GLU A 27 0.17 4.26 13.71
N MET A 28 -0.34 4.91 12.65
CA MET A 28 -0.39 4.33 11.31
C MET A 28 1.00 4.00 10.77
N LYS A 29 1.98 4.90 10.93
CA LYS A 29 3.38 4.65 10.51
C LYS A 29 4.00 3.49 11.28
N GLY A 30 3.83 3.45 12.60
CA GLY A 30 4.33 2.37 13.44
C GLY A 30 3.73 1.02 13.08
N ALA A 31 2.41 1.00 12.81
CA ALA A 31 1.71 -0.19 12.34
C ALA A 31 2.27 -0.71 11.01
N ILE A 32 2.45 0.16 10.01
CA ILE A 32 3.09 -0.25 8.75
C ILE A 32 4.53 -0.72 9.00
N GLY A 33 5.33 0.00 9.78
CA GLY A 33 6.70 -0.40 10.11
C GLY A 33 6.75 -1.82 10.66
N LYS A 34 5.88 -2.16 11.61
CA LYS A 34 5.76 -3.50 12.17
C LYS A 34 5.33 -4.55 11.16
N ILE A 35 4.32 -4.26 10.33
CA ILE A 35 3.88 -5.16 9.24
C ILE A 35 5.05 -5.45 8.29
N VAL A 36 5.80 -4.42 7.94
CA VAL A 36 6.96 -4.54 7.07
C VAL A 36 8.03 -5.37 7.74
N ASP A 37 8.39 -5.11 9.00
CA ASP A 37 9.43 -5.85 9.72
C ASP A 37 9.08 -7.33 9.89
N ASP A 38 7.84 -7.63 10.26
CA ASP A 38 7.34 -9.00 10.49
C ASP A 38 7.17 -9.80 9.17
N MET A 39 7.24 -9.15 8.00
CA MET A 39 7.08 -9.81 6.69
C MET A 39 8.24 -10.76 6.36
N ASN A 40 7.89 -12.02 6.07
CA ASN A 40 8.83 -13.07 5.67
C ASN A 40 9.00 -13.14 4.14
N LEU A 41 10.10 -12.61 3.61
CA LEU A 41 10.33 -12.59 2.14
C LEU A 41 10.55 -13.97 1.50
N VAL A 42 10.76 -15.03 2.29
CA VAL A 42 10.91 -16.41 1.78
C VAL A 42 9.55 -17.03 1.46
N GLU A 43 8.51 -16.66 2.21
CA GLU A 43 7.15 -17.19 2.07
C GLU A 43 6.29 -16.33 1.13
N TYR A 44 6.73 -15.11 0.83
CA TYR A 44 6.00 -14.18 -0.02
C TYR A 44 6.58 -14.17 -1.43
N PRO A 45 5.78 -14.45 -2.47
CA PRO A 45 6.22 -14.22 -3.83
C PRO A 45 6.47 -12.71 -4.01
N LYS A 46 7.69 -12.37 -4.43
CA LYS A 46 8.14 -11.00 -4.67
C LYS A 46 7.51 -10.48 -5.98
N SER A 47 6.20 -10.22 -5.92
CA SER A 47 5.44 -9.69 -7.05
C SER A 47 5.76 -8.20 -7.24
N VAL A 48 6.18 -7.85 -8.45
CA VAL A 48 6.49 -6.47 -8.84
C VAL A 48 5.24 -5.87 -9.46
N PHE A 49 4.80 -4.72 -8.96
CA PHE A 49 3.67 -3.99 -9.55
C PHE A 49 4.14 -3.17 -10.76
N SER A 50 3.43 -3.23 -11.88
CA SER A 50 3.66 -2.38 -13.05
C SER A 50 2.33 -1.83 -13.57
N THR A 51 2.36 -0.70 -14.25
CA THR A 51 1.20 -0.13 -14.95
C THR A 51 1.24 -0.33 -16.45
N TYR A 52 2.31 -0.96 -16.98
CA TYR A 52 2.55 -1.07 -18.42
C TYR A 52 2.19 -2.43 -19.01
N ASP A 53 1.92 -3.43 -18.16
CA ASP A 53 1.74 -4.83 -18.57
C ASP A 53 0.42 -5.38 -17.99
N GLU A 54 -0.70 -4.78 -18.43
CA GLU A 54 -2.06 -5.07 -17.91
C GLU A 54 -2.44 -6.56 -18.00
N ASP A 55 -1.96 -7.27 -19.03
CA ASP A 55 -2.24 -8.69 -19.26
C ASP A 55 -1.62 -9.60 -18.19
N LYS A 56 -0.50 -9.21 -17.57
CA LYS A 56 0.08 -9.94 -16.43
C LYS A 56 -0.70 -9.71 -15.15
N HIS A 57 -1.26 -8.51 -14.95
CA HIS A 57 -1.96 -8.15 -13.72
C HIS A 57 -3.39 -8.71 -13.65
N ALA A 58 -4.09 -8.81 -14.78
CA ALA A 58 -5.45 -9.33 -14.83
C ALA A 58 -5.54 -10.85 -14.58
N ALA A 59 -4.46 -11.58 -14.84
CA ALA A 59 -4.37 -13.04 -14.65
C ALA A 59 -3.60 -13.47 -13.39
N ASP A 60 -2.99 -12.53 -12.65
CA ASP A 60 -2.20 -12.87 -11.46
C ASP A 60 -3.13 -13.11 -10.25
N SER A 61 -3.26 -14.38 -9.87
CA SER A 61 -3.98 -14.80 -8.66
C SER A 61 -3.49 -14.09 -7.39
N TYR A 62 -2.23 -13.64 -7.35
CA TYR A 62 -1.69 -12.84 -6.26
C TYR A 62 -2.37 -11.48 -6.17
N PHE A 63 -2.60 -10.82 -7.31
CA PHE A 63 -3.33 -9.56 -7.38
C PHE A 63 -4.82 -9.75 -7.07
N LEU A 64 -5.46 -10.77 -7.64
CA LEU A 64 -6.89 -11.03 -7.42
C LEU A 64 -7.20 -11.36 -5.95
N ASN A 65 -6.29 -12.05 -5.25
CA ASN A 65 -6.42 -12.39 -3.83
C ASN A 65 -5.58 -11.48 -2.92
N SER A 66 -5.36 -10.22 -3.32
CA SER A 66 -4.43 -9.31 -2.66
C SER A 66 -5.04 -8.56 -1.48
N SER A 67 -6.01 -9.10 -0.74
CA SER A 67 -6.60 -8.38 0.40
C SER A 67 -5.57 -8.15 1.52
N ASP A 68 -4.54 -8.98 1.60
CA ASP A 68 -3.50 -9.01 2.63
C ASP A 68 -2.08 -9.04 2.03
N LYS A 69 -1.89 -8.50 0.83
CA LYS A 69 -0.65 -8.67 0.05
C LYS A 69 0.12 -7.37 -0.13
N THR A 70 1.42 -7.52 -0.37
CA THR A 70 2.35 -6.39 -0.50
C THR A 70 3.00 -6.40 -1.87
N PHE A 71 3.21 -5.22 -2.43
CA PHE A 71 3.79 -5.03 -3.76
C PHE A 71 5.08 -4.24 -3.68
N PHE A 72 6.11 -4.71 -4.40
CA PHE A 72 7.41 -4.07 -4.46
C PHE A 72 7.49 -3.08 -5.63
N GLU A 73 8.37 -2.08 -5.48
CA GLU A 73 8.71 -1.13 -6.54
C GLU A 73 9.36 -1.81 -7.74
N GLU A 74 9.13 -1.22 -8.91
CA GLU A 74 9.82 -1.63 -10.12
C GLU A 74 11.34 -1.40 -9.97
N GLY A 75 12.14 -2.45 -10.17
CA GLY A 75 13.60 -2.41 -9.98
C GLY A 75 14.08 -2.64 -8.54
N ALA A 76 13.18 -2.78 -7.56
CA ALA A 76 13.56 -3.17 -6.20
C ALA A 76 13.88 -4.68 -6.08
N VAL A 77 13.57 -5.47 -7.10
CA VAL A 77 13.85 -6.90 -7.19
C VAL A 77 14.78 -7.16 -8.39
N ASP A 78 15.88 -7.88 -8.16
CA ASP A 78 16.83 -8.24 -9.21
C ASP A 78 16.37 -9.45 -10.05
N LYS A 79 17.18 -9.82 -11.05
CA LYS A 79 16.91 -10.97 -11.94
C LYS A 79 16.88 -12.33 -11.22
N ASN A 80 17.47 -12.43 -10.03
CA ASN A 80 17.46 -13.63 -9.20
C ASN A 80 16.27 -13.64 -8.24
N GLY A 81 15.44 -12.59 -8.28
CA GLY A 81 14.34 -12.43 -7.36
C GLY A 81 14.77 -11.88 -6.01
N GLU A 82 15.94 -11.24 -5.84
CA GLU A 82 16.39 -10.69 -4.57
C GLU A 82 16.18 -9.18 -4.45
N LEU A 83 15.94 -8.69 -3.23
CA LEU A 83 15.80 -7.25 -3.02
C LEU A 83 17.14 -6.54 -3.20
N THR A 84 17.14 -5.47 -4.01
CA THR A 84 18.32 -4.64 -4.26
C THR A 84 18.51 -3.55 -3.19
N VAL A 85 17.48 -3.30 -2.39
CA VAL A 85 17.44 -2.31 -1.31
C VAL A 85 16.78 -2.90 -0.06
N PRO A 86 16.94 -2.27 1.12
CA PRO A 86 16.23 -2.71 2.33
C PRO A 86 14.72 -2.83 2.12
N LYS A 87 14.10 -3.84 2.76
CA LYS A 87 12.67 -4.16 2.64
C LYS A 87 11.76 -2.93 2.82
N ASN A 88 12.02 -2.10 3.82
CA ASN A 88 11.27 -0.87 4.10
C ASN A 88 11.43 0.24 3.04
N LYS A 89 12.38 0.10 2.11
CA LYS A 89 12.59 1.01 0.96
C LYS A 89 12.22 0.37 -0.38
N ALA A 90 11.87 -0.92 -0.38
CA ALA A 90 11.55 -1.68 -1.58
C ALA A 90 10.05 -1.68 -1.91
N LEU A 91 9.20 -1.26 -0.98
CA LEU A 91 7.75 -1.35 -1.10
C LEU A 91 7.15 -0.20 -1.89
N ASN A 92 6.23 -0.54 -2.79
CA ASN A 92 5.38 0.44 -3.48
C ASN A 92 4.06 0.67 -2.73
N LYS A 93 3.36 -0.42 -2.37
CA LYS A 93 2.10 -0.35 -1.60
C LYS A 93 1.81 -1.63 -0.81
N ILE A 94 1.03 -1.47 0.25
CA ILE A 94 0.43 -2.57 1.03
C ILE A 94 -1.08 -2.42 0.93
N GLY A 95 -1.78 -3.51 0.60
CA GLY A 95 -3.23 -3.46 0.46
C GLY A 95 -3.83 -4.85 0.34
N ARG A 96 -5.12 -4.98 0.06
CA ARG A 96 -6.16 -3.93 -0.05
C ARG A 96 -7.08 -3.86 1.18
N GLY A 97 -6.91 -4.76 2.14
CA GLY A 97 -7.81 -5.00 3.25
C GLY A 97 -7.33 -4.50 4.61
N LEU A 98 -6.29 -3.66 4.67
CA LEU A 98 -5.78 -3.12 5.94
C LEU A 98 -6.90 -2.55 6.82
N HIS A 99 -7.90 -1.90 6.21
CA HIS A 99 -9.06 -1.33 6.89
C HIS A 99 -9.97 -2.33 7.62
N PHE A 100 -9.86 -3.64 7.38
CA PHE A 100 -10.55 -4.65 8.20
C PHE A 100 -9.60 -5.68 8.84
N LEU A 101 -8.34 -5.73 8.40
CA LEU A 101 -7.33 -6.65 8.90
C LEU A 101 -6.50 -6.10 10.06
N HIS A 102 -6.38 -4.77 10.19
CA HIS A 102 -5.48 -4.16 11.15
C HIS A 102 -6.19 -3.06 11.97
N PRO A 103 -6.14 -3.10 13.32
CA PRO A 103 -6.85 -2.14 14.18
C PRO A 103 -6.56 -0.67 13.88
N ALA A 104 -5.29 -0.32 13.63
CA ALA A 104 -4.86 1.05 13.34
C ALA A 104 -5.44 1.65 12.03
N PHE A 105 -6.09 0.86 11.17
CA PHE A 105 -6.65 1.32 9.89
C PHE A 105 -8.18 1.17 9.81
N LYS A 106 -8.84 0.76 10.90
CA LYS A 106 -10.24 0.32 10.87
C LYS A 106 -11.26 1.46 10.92
N ASN A 107 -10.84 2.68 11.22
CA ASN A 107 -11.72 3.81 11.53
C ASN A 107 -11.43 5.01 10.64
#